data_AF-A0A821PT90-F1
#
_entry.id   AF-A0A821PT90-F1
#
_cell.length_a   1.000
_cell.length_b   1.000
_cell.length_c   1.000
_cell.angle_alpha   90.00
_cell.angle_beta   90.00
_cell.angle_gamma   90.00
#
_symmetry.space_group_name_H-M   'P 1'
#
loop_
_entity.id
_entity.type
_entity.pdbx_description
1 polymer ?
#
loop_
_entity_poly.entity_id
_entity_poly.type
_entity_poly.pdbx_seq_one_letter_code
_entity_poly.pdbx_strand_id
1 'polypeptide(L)'
;VEYIIKCELSALQRCLYHAMSKNRTLIIENQNGKSGRRALMNKLMQLRKICNHPFLFDEIEERLAQSLGYKDGFINGPDLFRVSGKFELLDRILPKLKATGHKVLLFCQMTAVMDLFEIYFAYRNYTYIRLDGTTKADDRCELLKNFNDDSIDSFIFLLSTRAGGVGLNLQKADTVILFDSDWNPHQDQQAQDRAHRIGQKNEVRVLRLMTVNTIEEKILACARYKLNVDEKVIQAGMFNRSSTSSERHDYLEQLIEGDDDIKDDDEDIPDDEILNQ
;
A
#
# COMPACT_ATOMS: atom_id res chain seq x y z
N VAL A 1 8.69 4.15 -13.55
CA VAL A 1 8.05 2.85 -13.87
C VAL A 1 7.48 2.23 -12.61
N GLU A 2 6.23 1.74 -12.63
CA GLU A 2 5.58 1.08 -11.49
C GLU A 2 5.65 -0.45 -11.61
N TYR A 3 6.06 -1.12 -10.53
CA TYR A 3 6.14 -2.57 -10.41
C TYR A 3 5.30 -3.04 -9.22
N ILE A 4 4.44 -4.03 -9.45
CA ILE A 4 3.69 -4.69 -8.38
C ILE A 4 4.49 -5.90 -7.90
N ILE A 5 4.85 -5.89 -6.63
CA ILE A 5 5.60 -6.97 -6.00
C ILE A 5 4.65 -7.79 -5.14
N LYS A 6 4.39 -9.00 -5.62
CA LYS A 6 3.56 -9.98 -4.94
C LYS A 6 4.32 -10.59 -3.74
N CYS A 7 3.69 -10.54 -2.57
CA CYS A 7 4.20 -11.06 -1.31
C CYS A 7 3.31 -12.21 -0.84
N GLU A 8 3.89 -13.25 -0.25
CA GLU A 8 3.11 -14.30 0.42
C GLU A 8 2.84 -13.94 1.89
N LEU A 9 1.70 -14.39 2.43
CA LEU A 9 1.46 -14.31 3.87
C LEU A 9 2.39 -15.25 4.64
N SER A 10 2.91 -14.80 5.77
CA SER A 10 3.61 -15.67 6.73
C SER A 10 2.67 -16.73 7.31
N ALA A 11 3.22 -17.77 7.95
CA ALA A 11 2.42 -18.81 8.59
C ALA A 11 1.44 -18.25 9.65
N LEU A 12 1.90 -17.31 10.48
CA LEU A 12 1.07 -16.63 11.47
C LEU A 12 -0.01 -15.78 10.80
N GLN A 13 0.36 -14.99 9.79
CA GLN A 13 -0.59 -14.18 9.04
C GLN A 13 -1.67 -15.04 8.37
N ARG A 14 -1.31 -16.17 7.75
CA ARG A 14 -2.29 -17.11 7.15
C ARG A 14 -3.28 -17.64 8.15
N CYS A 15 -2.82 -18.05 9.34
CA CYS A 15 -3.67 -18.56 10.40
C CYS A 15 -4.66 -17.49 10.89
N LEU A 16 -4.16 -16.28 11.19
CA LEU A 16 -4.99 -15.15 11.64
C LEU A 16 -5.98 -14.70 10.56
N TYR A 17 -5.53 -14.63 9.31
CA TYR A 17 -6.35 -14.24 8.18
C TYR A 17 -7.49 -15.24 7.96
N HIS A 18 -7.21 -16.54 8.02
CA HIS A 18 -8.25 -17.59 7.93
C HIS A 18 -9.22 -17.54 9.10
N ALA A 19 -8.72 -17.39 10.33
CA ALA A 19 -9.58 -17.28 11.51
C ALA A 19 -10.52 -16.08 11.41
N MET A 20 -9.99 -14.90 11.04
CA MET A 20 -10.78 -13.68 10.88
C MET A 20 -11.73 -13.74 9.68
N SER A 21 -11.33 -14.41 8.60
CA SER A 21 -12.20 -14.63 7.44
C SER A 21 -13.37 -15.55 7.79
N LYS A 22 -13.11 -16.67 8.50
CA LYS A 22 -14.11 -17.67 8.91
C LYS A 22 -15.06 -17.19 10.01
N ASN A 23 -14.61 -16.30 10.90
CA ASN A 23 -15.49 -15.70 11.91
C ASN A 23 -16.60 -14.89 11.21
N ARG A 24 -17.77 -15.53 11.04
CA ARG A 24 -19.03 -14.99 10.53
C ARG A 24 -19.78 -14.13 11.56
N THR A 25 -19.24 -13.99 12.76
CA THR A 25 -19.93 -13.56 13.99
C THR A 25 -20.07 -12.05 14.21
N LEU A 26 -20.20 -11.25 13.15
CA LEU A 26 -20.63 -9.84 13.28
C LEU A 26 -21.67 -9.42 12.24
N ILE A 27 -22.35 -10.38 11.61
CA ILE A 27 -23.71 -10.12 11.11
C ILE A 27 -24.61 -10.26 12.34
N ILE A 28 -24.57 -9.24 13.22
CA ILE A 28 -25.67 -9.03 14.14
C ILE A 28 -26.86 -8.73 13.22
N GLU A 29 -27.77 -9.68 13.14
CA GLU A 29 -29.14 -9.51 12.69
C GLU A 29 -29.80 -8.39 13.50
N ASN A 30 -29.47 -7.15 13.19
CA ASN A 30 -30.25 -6.00 13.59
C ASN A 30 -30.83 -5.46 12.30
N GLN A 31 -32.17 -5.44 12.27
CA GLN A 31 -33.06 -5.18 11.13
C GLN A 31 -32.91 -3.77 10.49
N ASN A 32 -31.81 -3.08 10.74
CA ASN A 32 -31.44 -1.79 10.16
C ASN A 32 -30.06 -1.92 9.48
N GLY A 33 -30.05 -2.09 8.16
CA GLY A 33 -28.87 -2.38 7.30
C GLY A 33 -27.66 -1.42 7.39
N LYS A 34 -27.71 -0.38 8.23
CA LYS A 34 -26.58 0.52 8.51
C LYS A 34 -25.53 -0.10 9.45
N SER A 35 -25.90 -1.06 10.31
CA SER A 35 -24.98 -1.68 11.27
C SER A 35 -24.05 -2.73 10.63
N GLY A 36 -24.58 -3.55 9.72
CA GLY A 36 -23.81 -4.59 9.02
C GLY A 36 -22.68 -4.04 8.13
N ARG A 37 -22.90 -2.89 7.48
CA ARG A 37 -21.85 -2.22 6.68
C ARG A 37 -20.68 -1.75 7.54
N ARG A 38 -20.91 -1.29 8.78
CA ARG A 38 -19.84 -0.88 9.72
C ARG A 38 -19.05 -2.09 10.21
N ALA A 39 -19.72 -3.19 10.55
CA ALA A 39 -19.08 -4.44 10.95
C ALA A 39 -18.20 -5.02 9.82
N LEU A 40 -18.68 -4.99 8.59
CA LEU A 40 -17.91 -5.41 7.41
C LEU A 40 -16.69 -4.52 7.16
N MET A 41 -16.85 -3.20 7.25
CA MET A 41 -15.73 -2.25 7.10
C MET A 41 -14.67 -2.44 8.19
N ASN A 42 -15.10 -2.71 9.42
CA ASN A 42 -14.20 -3.06 10.51
C ASN A 42 -13.45 -4.36 10.21
N LYS A 43 -14.14 -5.40 9.71
CA LYS A 43 -13.51 -6.66 9.29
C LYS A 43 -12.46 -6.44 8.19
N LEU A 44 -12.79 -5.67 7.15
CA LEU A 44 -11.85 -5.30 6.09
C LEU A 44 -10.62 -4.58 6.66
N MET A 45 -10.81 -3.66 7.60
CA MET A 45 -9.71 -2.99 8.27
C MET A 45 -8.81 -3.97 9.03
N GLN A 46 -9.38 -4.92 9.78
CA GLN A 46 -8.59 -5.94 10.49
C GLN A 46 -7.84 -6.86 9.52
N LEU A 47 -8.46 -7.27 8.41
CA LEU A 47 -7.78 -8.07 7.39
C LEU A 47 -6.59 -7.33 6.78
N ARG A 48 -6.73 -6.01 6.51
CA ARG A 48 -5.62 -5.16 6.06
C ARG A 48 -4.51 -5.08 7.10
N LYS A 49 -4.84 -4.92 8.39
CA LYS A 49 -3.84 -4.94 9.46
C LYS A 49 -3.03 -6.24 9.45
N ILE A 50 -3.69 -7.39 9.32
CA ILE A 50 -3.02 -8.69 9.27
C ILE A 50 -2.07 -8.80 8.07
N CYS A 51 -2.48 -8.32 6.89
CA CYS A 51 -1.63 -8.32 5.69
C CYS A 51 -0.38 -7.45 5.86
N ASN A 52 -0.50 -6.34 6.58
CA ASN A 52 0.62 -5.46 6.90
C ASN A 52 1.55 -6.08 7.94
N HIS A 53 1.04 -6.36 9.15
CA HIS A 53 1.82 -6.96 10.23
C HIS A 53 0.94 -7.56 11.34
N PRO A 54 1.23 -8.79 11.83
CA PRO A 54 0.51 -9.38 12.97
C PRO A 54 0.58 -8.58 14.27
N PHE A 55 1.70 -7.91 14.54
CA PHE A 55 1.90 -7.10 15.76
C PHE A 55 1.15 -5.76 15.75
N LEU A 56 0.31 -5.49 14.74
CA LEU A 56 -0.70 -4.43 14.87
C LEU A 56 -1.84 -4.81 15.84
N PHE A 57 -1.79 -6.04 16.37
CA PHE A 57 -2.63 -6.54 17.44
C PHE A 57 -1.73 -6.83 18.64
N ASP A 58 -1.77 -5.94 19.64
CA ASP A 58 -0.91 -6.01 20.83
C ASP A 58 -1.01 -7.37 21.53
N GLU A 59 -2.22 -7.94 21.62
CA GLU A 59 -2.47 -9.27 22.19
C GLU A 59 -1.67 -10.41 21.51
N ILE A 60 -1.41 -10.27 20.21
CA ILE A 60 -0.66 -11.27 19.43
C ILE A 60 0.83 -11.11 19.68
N GLU A 61 1.31 -9.86 19.71
CA GLU A 61 2.70 -9.56 20.03
C GLU A 61 3.05 -10.05 21.44
N GLU A 62 2.26 -9.72 22.45
CA GLU A 62 2.48 -10.13 23.85
C GLU A 62 2.54 -11.66 23.99
N ARG A 63 1.61 -12.39 23.37
CA ARG A 63 1.59 -13.86 23.41
C ARG A 63 2.82 -14.47 22.76
N LEU A 64 3.23 -13.93 21.62
CA LEU A 64 4.43 -14.43 20.94
C LEU A 64 5.69 -14.08 21.72
N ALA A 65 5.76 -12.88 22.30
CA ALA A 65 6.87 -12.43 23.14
C ALA A 65 7.05 -13.35 24.35
N GLN A 66 5.94 -13.69 25.03
CA GLN A 66 5.93 -14.66 26.12
C GLN A 66 6.40 -16.05 25.67
N SER A 67 5.89 -16.54 24.53
CA SER A 67 6.27 -17.86 24.00
C SER A 67 7.74 -17.94 23.60
N LEU A 68 8.34 -16.83 23.19
CA LEU A 68 9.76 -16.74 22.79
C LEU A 68 10.68 -16.34 23.96
N GLY A 69 10.13 -16.00 25.13
CA GLY A 69 10.90 -15.67 26.33
C GLY A 69 11.40 -14.21 26.40
N TYR A 70 10.81 -13.29 25.63
CA TYR A 70 11.10 -11.86 25.73
C TYR A 70 10.53 -11.30 27.04
N LYS A 71 11.41 -10.86 27.94
CA LYS A 71 11.03 -10.39 29.29
C LYS A 71 10.31 -9.04 29.31
N ASP A 72 10.60 -8.19 28.32
CA ASP A 72 10.05 -6.84 28.24
C ASP A 72 8.75 -6.77 27.42
N GLY A 73 8.27 -7.90 26.88
CA GLY A 73 7.05 -7.95 26.07
C GLY A 73 7.18 -7.41 24.64
N PHE A 74 8.31 -6.76 24.30
CA PHE A 74 8.58 -6.22 22.98
C PHE A 74 9.42 -7.17 22.13
N ILE A 75 8.95 -7.47 20.91
CA ILE A 75 9.69 -8.31 19.98
C ILE A 75 10.60 -7.45 19.13
N ASN A 76 11.90 -7.74 19.18
CA ASN A 76 12.89 -7.10 18.33
C ASN A 76 13.68 -8.15 17.53
N GLY A 77 14.31 -7.67 16.46
CA GLY A 77 15.22 -8.48 15.64
C GLY A 77 14.54 -9.37 14.61
N PRO A 78 15.00 -10.62 14.42
CA PRO A 78 14.56 -11.46 13.32
C PRO A 78 13.08 -11.83 13.42
N ASP A 79 12.56 -12.02 14.64
CA ASP A 79 11.17 -12.42 14.85
C ASP A 79 10.19 -11.30 14.51
N LEU A 80 10.63 -10.04 14.49
CA LEU A 80 9.82 -8.91 14.03
C LEU A 80 9.52 -9.02 12.54
N PHE A 81 10.53 -9.11 11.68
CA PHE A 81 10.28 -9.09 10.24
C PHE A 81 9.84 -10.45 9.68
N ARG A 82 10.19 -11.57 10.33
CA ARG A 82 9.84 -12.93 9.85
C ARG A 82 8.36 -13.26 9.99
N VAL A 83 7.64 -12.58 10.87
CA VAL A 83 6.18 -12.80 11.04
C VAL A 83 5.35 -12.08 9.99
N SER A 84 5.92 -11.20 9.16
CA SER A 84 5.22 -10.54 8.05
C SER A 84 5.94 -10.77 6.73
N GLY A 85 5.23 -11.30 5.73
CA GLY A 85 5.81 -11.54 4.41
C GLY A 85 6.29 -10.27 3.70
N LYS A 86 5.63 -9.13 3.94
CA LYS A 86 6.08 -7.85 3.40
C LYS A 86 7.37 -7.37 4.04
N PHE A 87 7.51 -7.51 5.35
CA PHE A 87 8.73 -7.13 6.06
C PHE A 87 9.90 -8.05 5.70
N GLU A 88 9.67 -9.36 5.57
CA GLU A 88 10.68 -10.30 5.08
C GLU A 88 11.17 -9.93 3.67
N LEU A 89 10.26 -9.54 2.77
CA LEU A 89 10.63 -9.09 1.44
C LEU A 89 11.44 -7.79 1.50
N LEU A 90 11.02 -6.81 2.30
CA LEU A 90 11.75 -5.56 2.49
C LEU A 90 13.15 -5.79 3.05
N ASP A 91 13.29 -6.77 3.94
CA ASP A 91 14.59 -7.17 4.49
C ASP A 91 15.56 -7.70 3.43
N ARG A 92 15.04 -8.25 2.33
CA ARG A 92 15.85 -8.68 1.18
C ARG A 92 16.13 -7.54 0.19
N ILE A 93 15.26 -6.53 0.10
CA ILE A 93 15.35 -5.45 -0.90
C ILE A 93 16.17 -4.26 -0.35
N LEU A 94 15.90 -3.79 0.86
CA LEU A 94 16.52 -2.60 1.44
C LEU A 94 18.06 -2.67 1.52
N PRO A 95 18.70 -3.80 1.92
CA PRO A 95 20.16 -3.90 1.91
C PRO A 95 20.75 -3.71 0.51
N LYS A 96 20.06 -4.22 -0.53
CA LYS A 96 20.51 -4.08 -1.93
C LYS A 96 20.43 -2.63 -2.37
N LEU A 97 19.33 -1.94 -2.05
CA LEU A 97 19.15 -0.53 -2.35
C LEU A 97 20.19 0.36 -1.63
N LYS A 98 20.50 0.04 -0.37
CA LYS A 98 21.55 0.73 0.39
C LYS A 98 22.94 0.50 -0.23
N ALA A 99 23.26 -0.75 -0.60
CA ALA A 99 24.52 -1.10 -1.23
C ALA A 99 24.73 -0.40 -2.59
N THR A 100 23.65 -0.14 -3.34
CA THR A 100 23.69 0.59 -4.61
C THR A 100 23.52 2.10 -4.46
N GLY A 101 23.37 2.63 -3.23
CA GLY A 101 23.27 4.06 -2.95
C GLY A 101 21.95 4.73 -3.36
N HIS A 102 20.86 3.97 -3.45
CA HIS A 102 19.53 4.53 -3.76
C HIS A 102 18.89 5.16 -2.51
N LYS A 103 18.13 6.25 -2.69
CA LYS A 103 17.36 6.90 -1.61
C LYS A 103 15.89 6.47 -1.73
N VAL A 104 15.29 6.05 -0.62
CA VAL A 104 13.97 5.39 -0.61
C VAL A 104 12.91 6.26 0.05
N LEU A 105 11.77 6.47 -0.61
CA LEU A 105 10.53 6.95 0.01
C LEU A 105 9.66 5.75 0.35
N LEU A 106 9.37 5.52 1.62
CA LEU A 106 8.52 4.43 2.10
C LEU A 106 7.18 5.01 2.57
N PHE A 107 6.11 4.73 1.82
CA PHE A 107 4.76 5.18 2.16
C PHE A 107 3.97 4.10 2.89
N CYS A 108 3.30 4.50 3.97
CA CYS A 108 2.39 3.67 4.75
C CYS A 108 1.06 4.41 4.99
N GLN A 109 -0.06 3.70 4.99
CA GLN A 109 -1.36 4.27 5.37
C GLN A 109 -1.54 4.29 6.88
N MET A 110 -1.17 3.21 7.56
CA MET A 110 -1.35 3.05 9.00
C MET A 110 -0.10 3.53 9.76
N THR A 111 -0.23 4.54 10.61
CA THR A 111 0.87 5.04 11.44
C THR A 111 1.41 3.99 12.42
N ALA A 112 0.55 3.09 12.91
CA ALA A 112 0.98 1.98 13.76
C ALA A 112 2.00 1.04 13.06
N VAL A 113 1.96 0.93 11.72
CA VAL A 113 2.98 0.18 10.98
C VAL A 113 4.29 0.97 10.90
N MET A 114 4.21 2.30 10.86
CA MET A 114 5.40 3.16 10.88
C MET A 114 6.18 2.96 12.17
N ASP A 115 5.50 2.81 13.32
CA ASP A 115 6.14 2.52 14.61
C ASP A 115 6.93 1.19 14.55
N LEU A 116 6.36 0.15 13.92
CA LEU A 116 7.07 -1.12 13.69
C LEU A 116 8.29 -0.97 12.76
N PHE A 117 8.19 -0.08 11.76
CA PHE A 117 9.32 0.25 10.90
C PHE A 117 10.46 0.91 11.68
N GLU A 118 10.17 1.77 12.66
CA GLU A 118 11.21 2.39 13.49
C GLU A 118 12.00 1.33 14.28
N ILE A 119 11.31 0.35 14.87
CA ILE A 119 11.95 -0.77 15.57
C ILE A 119 12.81 -1.58 14.58
N TYR A 120 12.29 -1.87 13.39
CA TYR A 120 13.01 -2.60 12.36
C TYR A 120 14.23 -1.84 11.83
N PHE A 121 14.12 -0.53 11.60
CA PHE A 121 15.21 0.33 11.13
C PHE A 121 16.30 0.46 12.19
N ALA A 122 15.93 0.60 13.47
CA ALA A 122 16.88 0.56 14.58
C ALA A 122 17.64 -0.77 14.61
N TYR A 123 16.95 -1.90 14.46
CA TYR A 123 17.59 -3.22 14.43
C TYR A 123 18.60 -3.38 13.27
N ARG A 124 18.25 -2.89 12.07
CA ARG A 124 19.12 -2.95 10.89
C ARG A 124 20.12 -1.79 10.77
N ASN A 125 20.11 -0.84 11.71
CA ASN A 125 20.91 0.39 11.67
C ASN A 125 20.72 1.18 10.36
N TYR A 126 19.48 1.37 9.95
CA TYR A 126 19.13 2.27 8.84
C TYR A 126 18.90 3.68 9.35
N THR A 127 19.48 4.67 8.67
CA THR A 127 19.16 6.07 8.87
C THR A 127 17.84 6.39 8.19
N TYR A 128 16.93 7.00 8.94
CA TYR A 128 15.61 7.32 8.41
C TYR A 128 15.10 8.65 8.95
N ILE A 129 14.17 9.24 8.19
CA ILE A 129 13.39 10.41 8.62
C ILE A 129 11.92 10.02 8.57
N ARG A 130 11.17 10.35 9.63
CA ARG A 130 9.73 10.08 9.73
C ARG A 130 8.93 11.37 9.55
N LEU A 131 7.86 11.31 8.74
CA LEU A 131 6.88 12.38 8.62
C LEU A 131 5.47 11.79 8.58
N ASP A 132 4.66 12.19 9.55
CA ASP A 132 3.25 11.85 9.65
C ASP A 132 2.39 13.08 9.99
N GLY A 133 1.10 12.86 10.20
CA GLY A 133 0.14 13.95 10.47
C GLY A 133 0.32 14.64 11.82
N THR A 134 1.19 14.13 12.71
CA THR A 134 1.48 14.73 14.02
C THR A 134 2.68 15.69 13.98
N THR A 135 3.48 15.65 12.90
CA THR A 135 4.63 16.53 12.71
C THR A 135 4.18 17.98 12.51
N LYS A 136 4.78 18.94 13.23
CA LYS A 136 4.46 20.36 13.09
C LYS A 136 4.91 20.89 11.71
N ALA A 137 4.25 21.95 11.25
CA ALA A 137 4.51 22.54 9.94
C ALA A 137 5.95 23.09 9.80
N ASP A 138 6.50 23.67 10.87
CA ASP A 138 7.86 24.21 10.89
C ASP A 138 8.90 23.09 10.81
N ASP A 139 8.77 22.06 11.64
CA ASP A 139 9.64 20.88 11.65
C ASP A 139 9.62 20.18 10.29
N ARG A 140 8.46 20.13 9.62
CA ARG A 140 8.32 19.54 8.28
C ARG A 140 9.28 20.16 7.27
N CYS A 141 9.46 21.48 7.28
CA CYS A 141 10.38 22.16 6.39
C CYS A 141 11.84 21.80 6.66
N GLU A 142 12.20 21.60 7.93
CA GLU A 142 13.53 21.17 8.33
C GLU A 142 13.81 19.72 7.90
N LEU A 143 12.87 18.81 8.14
CA LEU A 143 12.98 17.40 7.70
C LEU A 143 13.17 17.28 6.19
N LEU A 144 12.45 18.10 5.41
CA LEU A 144 12.59 18.15 3.94
C LEU A 144 13.95 18.68 3.51
N LYS A 145 14.50 19.68 4.20
CA LYS A 145 15.84 20.19 3.92
C LYS A 145 16.87 19.10 4.24
N ASN A 146 16.74 18.45 5.39
CA ASN A 146 17.67 17.42 5.84
C ASN A 146 17.71 16.22 4.88
N PHE A 147 16.56 15.79 4.35
CA PHE A 147 16.51 14.69 3.39
C PHE A 147 17.13 15.05 2.03
N ASN A 148 16.94 16.30 1.59
CA ASN A 148 17.46 16.79 0.32
C ASN A 148 18.95 17.20 0.39
N ASP A 149 19.50 17.35 1.59
CA ASP A 149 20.92 17.59 1.83
C ASP A 149 21.71 16.28 1.61
N ASP A 150 22.72 16.34 0.73
CA ASP A 150 23.58 15.20 0.44
C ASP A 150 24.65 14.99 1.52
N SER A 151 24.87 15.98 2.41
CA SER A 151 25.81 15.86 3.53
C SER A 151 25.26 15.03 4.69
N ILE A 152 23.94 14.88 4.77
CA ILE A 152 23.25 14.10 5.80
C ILE A 152 22.98 12.70 5.24
N ASP A 153 23.50 11.69 5.91
CA ASP A 153 23.24 10.29 5.56
C ASP A 153 21.78 9.91 5.89
N SER A 154 20.88 10.17 4.95
CA SER A 154 19.47 9.82 5.01
C SER A 154 19.13 8.78 3.94
N PHE A 155 18.97 7.53 4.35
CA PHE A 155 18.66 6.43 3.43
C PHE A 155 17.15 6.33 3.16
N ILE A 156 16.31 6.37 4.20
CA ILE A 156 14.86 6.15 4.10
C ILE A 156 14.08 7.39 4.55
N PHE A 157 13.09 7.81 3.78
CA PHE A 157 12.04 8.72 4.23
C PHE A 157 10.74 7.94 4.45
N LEU A 158 10.40 7.73 5.71
CA LEU A 158 9.16 7.08 6.14
C LEU A 158 8.02 8.12 6.18
N LEU A 159 7.03 7.93 5.31
CA LEU A 159 5.94 8.88 5.09
C LEU A 159 4.60 8.21 5.31
N SER A 160 3.70 8.87 6.02
CA SER A 160 2.29 8.47 5.92
C SER A 160 1.73 8.93 4.56
N THR A 161 0.96 8.11 3.85
CA THR A 161 0.45 8.48 2.51
C THR A 161 -0.36 9.77 2.54
N ARG A 162 -1.13 9.99 3.61
CA ARG A 162 -1.91 11.22 3.80
C ARG A 162 -1.04 12.46 4.02
N ALA A 163 -0.02 12.38 4.89
CA ALA A 163 0.87 13.52 5.13
C ALA A 163 1.82 13.77 3.95
N GLY A 164 2.23 12.69 3.27
CA GLY A 164 3.07 12.71 2.09
C GLY A 164 2.37 13.19 0.81
N GLY A 165 1.04 13.04 0.73
CA GLY A 165 0.24 13.49 -0.40
C GLY A 165 0.22 15.01 -0.58
N VAL A 166 0.51 15.80 0.46
CA VAL A 166 0.35 17.26 0.40
C VAL A 166 1.67 18.01 0.18
N GLY A 167 1.92 18.41 -1.06
CA GLY A 167 2.79 19.55 -1.38
C GLY A 167 4.30 19.38 -1.11
N LEU A 168 4.80 18.16 -0.87
CA LEU A 168 6.22 17.92 -0.62
C LEU A 168 7.04 17.89 -1.92
N ASN A 169 8.32 18.26 -1.84
CA ASN A 169 9.29 18.15 -2.94
C ASN A 169 10.44 17.21 -2.53
N LEU A 170 10.44 16.00 -3.08
CA LEU A 170 11.34 14.90 -2.68
C LEU A 170 12.12 14.34 -3.89
N GLN A 171 12.63 15.25 -4.73
CA GLN A 171 13.30 14.93 -6.00
C GLN A 171 14.63 14.18 -5.85
N LYS A 172 15.17 14.06 -4.64
CA LYS A 172 16.41 13.34 -4.37
C LYS A 172 16.23 11.83 -4.24
N ALA A 173 15.00 11.36 -3.98
CA ALA A 173 14.71 9.95 -3.91
C ALA A 173 14.35 9.37 -5.28
N ASP A 174 14.96 8.25 -5.63
CA ASP A 174 14.76 7.55 -6.89
C ASP A 174 13.94 6.27 -6.74
N THR A 175 13.78 5.77 -5.52
CA THR A 175 12.97 4.59 -5.24
C THR A 175 11.79 4.94 -4.36
N VAL A 176 10.58 4.63 -4.81
CA VAL A 176 9.34 4.77 -4.03
C VAL A 176 8.82 3.39 -3.70
N ILE A 177 8.53 3.12 -2.44
CA ILE A 177 7.91 1.87 -1.98
C ILE A 177 6.56 2.22 -1.38
N LEU A 178 5.50 1.66 -1.96
CA LEU A 178 4.15 1.72 -1.41
C LEU A 178 3.91 0.42 -0.63
N PHE A 179 3.98 0.50 0.70
CA PHE A 179 3.84 -0.67 1.58
C PHE A 179 2.41 -1.22 1.59
N ASP A 180 1.43 -0.32 1.61
CA ASP A 180 0.02 -0.61 1.48
C ASP A 180 -0.68 0.43 0.61
N SER A 181 -1.67 -0.04 -0.17
CA SER A 181 -2.37 0.79 -1.15
C SER A 181 -3.58 1.49 -0.53
N ASP A 182 -3.86 2.71 -0.99
CA ASP A 182 -5.11 3.41 -0.65
C ASP A 182 -6.30 2.84 -1.43
N TRP A 183 -7.52 3.10 -0.94
CA TRP A 183 -8.75 2.86 -1.69
C TRP A 183 -8.97 3.89 -2.80
N ASN A 184 -8.36 5.05 -2.66
CA ASN A 184 -8.34 6.13 -3.64
C ASN A 184 -6.99 6.12 -4.39
N PRO A 185 -6.94 5.64 -5.65
CA PRO A 185 -5.70 5.55 -6.41
C PRO A 185 -4.99 6.90 -6.60
N HIS A 186 -5.73 8.01 -6.59
CA HIS A 186 -5.15 9.35 -6.72
C HIS A 186 -4.22 9.72 -5.56
N GLN A 187 -4.45 9.18 -4.36
CA GLN A 187 -3.55 9.42 -3.21
C GLN A 187 -2.20 8.75 -3.45
N ASP A 188 -2.20 7.51 -3.96
CA ASP A 188 -0.98 6.78 -4.28
C ASP A 188 -0.26 7.40 -5.49
N GLN A 189 -1.00 7.86 -6.51
CA GLN A 189 -0.42 8.59 -7.64
C GLN A 189 0.26 9.88 -7.17
N GLN A 190 -0.41 10.66 -6.32
CA GLN A 190 0.14 11.88 -5.76
C GLN A 190 1.41 11.64 -4.93
N ALA A 191 1.49 10.50 -4.24
CA ALA A 191 2.67 10.05 -3.51
C ALA A 191 3.84 9.71 -4.47
N GLN A 192 3.56 9.03 -5.59
CA GLN A 192 4.57 8.74 -6.63
C GLN A 192 5.11 10.02 -7.28
N ASP A 193 4.23 10.98 -7.57
CA ASP A 193 4.58 12.28 -8.16
C ASP A 193 5.50 13.12 -7.24
N ARG A 194 5.68 12.74 -5.96
CA ARG A 194 6.64 13.40 -5.07
C ARG A 194 8.08 13.16 -5.50
N ALA A 195 8.38 11.97 -6.02
CA ALA A 195 9.68 11.59 -6.57
C ALA A 195 9.73 11.83 -8.09
N HIS A 196 8.64 11.52 -8.80
CA HIS A 196 8.52 11.72 -10.24
C HIS A 196 8.21 13.19 -10.59
N ARG A 197 9.17 14.08 -10.31
CA ARG A 197 9.00 15.53 -10.46
C ARG A 197 10.17 16.16 -11.22
N ILE A 198 9.88 17.28 -11.91
CA ILE A 198 10.85 18.08 -12.67
C ILE A 198 12.04 18.46 -11.77
N GLY A 199 13.22 17.90 -12.05
CA GLY A 199 14.44 18.07 -11.25
C GLY A 199 15.11 16.76 -10.85
N GLN A 200 14.37 15.65 -10.87
CA GLN A 200 14.92 14.31 -10.70
C GLN A 200 15.74 13.90 -11.94
N LYS A 201 16.95 13.39 -11.72
CA LYS A 201 17.89 12.95 -12.76
C LYS A 201 17.95 11.43 -12.92
N ASN A 202 17.57 10.69 -11.87
CA ASN A 202 17.56 9.23 -11.88
C ASN A 202 16.19 8.70 -12.36
N GLU A 203 16.19 7.47 -12.87
CA GLU A 203 14.94 6.78 -13.19
C GLU A 203 14.18 6.43 -11.91
N VAL A 204 12.96 6.95 -11.76
CA VAL A 204 12.13 6.68 -10.59
C VAL A 204 11.46 5.32 -10.71
N ARG A 205 11.76 4.42 -9.75
CA ARG A 205 11.14 3.10 -9.63
C ARG A 205 10.14 3.10 -8.50
N VAL A 206 8.90 2.74 -8.81
CA VAL A 206 7.82 2.60 -7.83
C VAL A 206 7.59 1.11 -7.60
N LEU A 207 7.74 0.65 -6.36
CA LEU A 207 7.51 -0.72 -5.93
C LEU A 207 6.26 -0.74 -5.05
N ARG A 208 5.16 -1.29 -5.58
CA ARG A 208 3.92 -1.49 -4.82
C ARG A 208 3.88 -2.90 -4.25
N LEU A 209 3.90 -3.01 -2.92
CA LEU A 209 3.77 -4.30 -2.27
C LEU A 209 2.30 -4.71 -2.20
N MET A 210 2.03 -5.98 -2.51
CA MET A 210 0.69 -6.55 -2.46
C MET A 210 0.77 -7.99 -1.98
N THR A 211 -0.07 -8.35 -1.00
CA THR A 211 -0.13 -9.71 -0.49
C THR A 211 -1.10 -10.58 -1.29
N VAL A 212 -0.62 -11.72 -1.79
CA VAL A 212 -1.41 -12.63 -2.66
C VAL A 212 -2.49 -13.39 -1.90
N ASN A 213 -3.60 -13.71 -2.57
CA ASN A 213 -4.76 -14.41 -2.01
C ASN A 213 -5.39 -13.65 -0.82
N THR A 214 -5.36 -12.32 -0.85
CA THR A 214 -5.89 -11.48 0.24
C THR A 214 -6.84 -10.40 -0.25
N ILE A 215 -7.40 -9.65 0.70
CA ILE A 215 -8.23 -8.48 0.40
C ILE A 215 -7.47 -7.38 -0.35
N GLU A 216 -6.14 -7.34 -0.28
CA GLU A 216 -5.33 -6.33 -0.96
C GLU A 216 -5.44 -6.41 -2.48
N GLU A 217 -5.56 -7.62 -3.04
CA GLU A 217 -5.77 -7.82 -4.49
C GLU A 217 -7.09 -7.19 -4.94
N LYS A 218 -8.16 -7.37 -4.15
CA LYS A 218 -9.46 -6.76 -4.43
C LYS A 218 -9.41 -5.24 -4.31
N ILE A 219 -8.70 -4.71 -3.33
CA ILE A 219 -8.51 -3.26 -3.17
C ILE A 219 -7.79 -2.69 -4.39
N LEU A 220 -6.71 -3.34 -4.84
CA LEU A 220 -5.95 -2.91 -6.00
C LEU A 220 -6.78 -2.99 -7.30
N ALA A 221 -7.55 -4.08 -7.49
CA ALA A 221 -8.44 -4.22 -8.63
C ALA A 221 -9.52 -3.11 -8.65
N CYS A 222 -10.15 -2.81 -7.52
CA CYS A 222 -11.09 -1.70 -7.41
C CYS A 222 -10.43 -0.34 -7.68
N ALA A 223 -9.19 -0.12 -7.22
CA ALA A 223 -8.46 1.11 -7.47
C ALA A 223 -8.14 1.29 -8.96
N ARG A 224 -7.71 0.22 -9.64
CA ARG A 224 -7.49 0.21 -11.09
C ARG A 224 -8.77 0.47 -11.88
N TYR A 225 -9.87 -0.18 -11.49
CA TYR A 225 -11.16 0.06 -12.12
C TYR A 225 -11.56 1.54 -12.04
N LYS A 226 -11.36 2.19 -10.88
CA LYS A 226 -11.62 3.63 -10.73
C LYS A 226 -10.73 4.49 -11.64
N LEU A 227 -9.44 4.17 -11.75
CA LEU A 227 -8.54 4.90 -12.66
C LEU A 227 -8.98 4.76 -14.12
N ASN A 228 -9.36 3.54 -14.54
CA ASN A 228 -9.85 3.32 -15.90
C ASN A 228 -11.11 4.12 -16.17
N VAL A 229 -12.07 4.12 -15.24
CA VAL A 229 -13.29 4.94 -15.35
C VAL A 229 -12.94 6.44 -15.43
N ASP A 230 -12.02 6.92 -14.59
CA ASP A 230 -11.59 8.32 -14.60
C ASP A 230 -10.89 8.70 -15.92
N GLU A 231 -10.01 7.85 -16.43
CA GLU A 231 -9.34 8.05 -17.73
C GLU A 231 -10.35 8.15 -18.86
N LYS A 232 -11.33 7.23 -18.89
CA LYS A 232 -12.42 7.26 -19.86
C LYS A 232 -13.22 8.55 -19.77
N VAL A 233 -13.57 9.01 -18.57
CA VAL A 233 -14.30 10.28 -18.38
C VAL A 233 -13.46 11.48 -18.83
N ILE A 234 -12.15 11.50 -18.58
CA ILE A 234 -11.26 12.58 -19.02
C ILE A 234 -11.13 12.60 -20.54
N GLN A 235 -10.92 11.44 -21.16
CA GLN A 235 -10.81 11.30 -22.61
C GLN A 235 -12.13 11.65 -23.30
N ALA A 236 -13.25 11.11 -22.82
CA ALA A 236 -14.61 11.42 -23.25
C ALA A 236 -14.98 12.91 -23.06
N GLY A 237 -14.50 13.49 -21.96
CA GLY A 237 -14.73 14.87 -21.60
C GLY A 237 -14.10 15.86 -22.57
N MET A 238 -13.14 15.43 -23.41
CA MET A 238 -12.42 16.21 -24.42
C MET A 238 -12.37 17.71 -24.06
N PHE A 239 -11.60 18.07 -23.03
CA PHE A 239 -11.49 19.45 -22.55
C PHE A 239 -10.82 20.42 -23.54
N ASN A 240 -10.57 19.97 -24.77
CA ASN A 240 -10.21 20.84 -25.89
C ASN A 240 -11.47 21.54 -26.42
N ARG A 241 -11.47 22.88 -26.44
CA ARG A 241 -12.56 23.71 -27.01
C ARG A 241 -12.77 23.53 -28.53
N SER A 242 -12.06 22.62 -29.18
CA SER A 242 -12.06 22.40 -30.63
C SER A 242 -12.87 21.18 -31.09
N SER A 243 -13.25 20.26 -30.20
CA SER A 243 -13.93 19.01 -30.56
C SER A 243 -15.44 19.17 -30.62
N THR A 244 -16.05 18.68 -31.71
CA THR A 244 -17.49 18.77 -31.95
C THR A 244 -18.27 17.76 -31.12
N SER A 245 -19.59 17.97 -30.98
CA SER A 245 -20.43 17.05 -30.18
C SER A 245 -20.58 15.66 -30.79
N SER A 246 -20.36 15.51 -32.11
CA SER A 246 -20.42 14.22 -32.81
C SER A 246 -19.16 13.40 -32.54
N GLU A 247 -17.98 14.01 -32.66
CA GLU A 247 -16.69 13.35 -32.41
C GLU A 247 -16.58 12.85 -30.97
N ARG A 248 -17.15 13.58 -30.00
CA ARG A 248 -17.24 13.13 -28.61
C ARG A 248 -18.13 11.91 -28.42
N HIS A 249 -19.21 11.78 -29.20
CA HIS A 249 -20.13 10.64 -29.10
C HIS A 249 -19.52 9.39 -29.70
N ASP A 250 -18.99 9.48 -30.93
CA ASP A 250 -18.39 8.33 -31.63
C ASP A 250 -17.18 7.78 -30.88
N TYR A 251 -16.37 8.65 -30.27
CA TYR A 251 -15.23 8.23 -29.45
C TYR A 251 -15.67 7.57 -28.14
N LEU A 252 -16.74 8.07 -27.50
CA LEU A 252 -17.31 7.46 -26.30
C LEU A 252 -17.83 6.05 -26.59
N GLU A 253 -18.49 5.87 -27.73
CA GLU A 253 -19.05 4.61 -28.18
C GLU A 253 -17.95 3.56 -28.40
N GLN A 254 -16.87 3.93 -29.11
CA GLN A 254 -15.68 3.06 -29.27
C GLN A 254 -15.02 2.67 -27.94
N LEU A 255 -15.03 3.57 -26.96
CA LEU A 255 -14.44 3.34 -25.64
C LEU A 255 -15.27 2.39 -24.74
N ILE A 256 -16.58 2.34 -25.00
CA ILE A 256 -17.53 1.46 -24.33
C ILE A 256 -17.54 0.08 -25.02
N GLU A 257 -17.50 0.03 -26.34
CA GLU A 257 -17.44 -1.23 -27.10
C GLU A 257 -16.16 -2.01 -26.80
N GLY A 258 -15.00 -1.35 -26.69
CA GLY A 258 -13.75 -2.01 -26.26
C GLY A 258 -13.75 -2.54 -24.82
N ASP A 259 -14.80 -2.27 -24.02
CA ASP A 259 -14.98 -2.79 -22.65
C ASP A 259 -15.74 -4.11 -22.62
N ASP A 260 -16.51 -4.44 -23.67
CA ASP A 260 -17.18 -5.74 -23.77
C ASP A 260 -16.18 -6.84 -24.17
N ASP A 261 -15.14 -6.51 -24.95
CA ASP A 261 -14.05 -7.44 -25.28
C ASP A 261 -13.13 -7.79 -24.07
N ILE A 262 -13.12 -6.98 -23.01
CA ILE A 262 -12.32 -7.25 -21.78
C ILE A 262 -13.11 -8.15 -20.80
N LYS A 263 -14.44 -8.22 -20.92
CA LYS A 263 -15.25 -9.14 -20.12
C LYS A 263 -15.14 -10.59 -20.59
N ASP A 264 -14.75 -10.82 -21.83
CA ASP A 264 -14.61 -12.16 -22.40
C ASP A 264 -13.34 -12.89 -21.93
N ASP A 265 -12.36 -12.21 -21.33
CA ASP A 265 -11.17 -12.84 -20.71
C ASP A 265 -11.44 -13.33 -19.26
N ASP A 266 -12.62 -13.05 -18.69
CA ASP A 266 -13.09 -13.58 -17.39
C ASP A 266 -14.00 -14.83 -17.56
N GLU A 267 -14.22 -15.35 -18.78
CA GLU A 267 -15.11 -16.48 -19.08
C GLU A 267 -14.52 -17.89 -18.87
N ASP A 268 -13.22 -18.03 -18.55
CA ASP A 268 -12.63 -19.34 -18.23
C ASP A 268 -12.64 -19.65 -16.72
N ILE A 269 -13.79 -19.46 -16.06
CA ILE A 269 -14.07 -20.11 -14.77
C ILE A 269 -14.85 -21.39 -15.10
N PRO A 270 -14.24 -22.59 -15.03
CA PRO A 270 -14.95 -23.83 -15.32
C PRO A 270 -16.13 -23.99 -14.37
N ASP A 271 -17.30 -24.26 -14.93
CA ASP A 271 -18.53 -24.54 -14.18
C ASP A 271 -18.34 -25.77 -13.27
N ASP A 272 -19.03 -25.79 -12.13
CA ASP A 272 -18.91 -26.81 -11.07
C ASP A 272 -19.26 -28.25 -11.55
N GLU A 273 -19.88 -28.38 -12.73
CA GLU A 273 -20.10 -29.66 -13.41
C GLU A 273 -18.84 -30.21 -14.12
N ILE A 274 -17.92 -29.36 -14.57
CA ILE A 274 -16.65 -29.77 -15.20
C ILE A 274 -15.64 -30.23 -14.13
N LEU A 275 -15.72 -29.68 -12.93
CA LEU A 275 -14.80 -30.01 -11.83
C LEU A 275 -15.10 -31.34 -11.13
N ASN A 276 -16.27 -31.95 -11.42
CA ASN A 276 -16.76 -33.16 -10.74
C ASN A 276 -16.93 -34.38 -11.68
N GLN A 277 -16.23 -34.40 -12.83
CA GLN A 277 -16.01 -35.61 -13.63
C GLN A 277 -14.60 -36.15 -13.47
#